data_AF-B0MBJ4-F1
#
_entry.id   AF-B0MBJ4-F1
#
_cell.length_a   1.000
_cell.length_b   1.000
_cell.length_c   1.000
_cell.angle_alpha   90.00
_cell.angle_beta   90.00
_cell.angle_gamma   90.00
#
_symmetry.space_group_name_H-M   'P 1'
#
loop_
_entity.id
_entity.type
_entity.pdbx_description
1 polymer ?
#
loop_
_entity_poly.entity_id
_entity_poly.type
_entity_poly.pdbx_seq_one_letter_code
_entity_poly.pdbx_strand_id
1 'polypeptide(L)'
;MKNTSVEILDYYDEEVIKMITEKYGFEQMQALRIFLNSETYKLLSDAELEMWEFGPAAIFDMWENEKDYREPKKFSIFEEG
;
A
#
# COMPACT_ATOMS: atom_id res chain seq x y z
N MET A 1 17.72 13.02 0.27
CA MET A 1 17.07 11.73 -0.03
C MET A 1 17.59 11.22 -1.34
N LYS A 2 18.11 10.00 -1.35
CA LYS A 2 18.29 9.23 -2.58
C LYS A 2 16.95 8.59 -2.90
N ASN A 3 16.55 8.61 -4.17
CA ASN A 3 15.29 7.99 -4.57
C ASN A 3 15.56 6.57 -5.08
N THR A 4 14.62 5.68 -4.80
CA THR A 4 14.57 4.34 -5.41
C THR A 4 14.54 4.48 -6.94
N SER A 5 15.12 3.51 -7.66
CA SER A 5 15.15 3.58 -9.12
C SER A 5 13.73 3.52 -9.70
N VAL A 6 13.53 4.19 -10.83
CA VAL A 6 12.21 4.25 -11.48
C VAL A 6 11.76 2.86 -11.90
N GLU A 7 12.68 2.01 -12.37
CA GLU A 7 12.37 0.65 -12.79
C GLU A 7 11.89 -0.23 -11.63
N ILE A 8 12.44 -0.03 -10.43
CA ILE A 8 11.95 -0.69 -9.22
C ILE A 8 10.56 -0.15 -8.88
N LEU A 9 10.38 1.17 -8.86
CA LEU A 9 9.07 1.76 -8.53
C LEU A 9 7.96 1.34 -9.49
N ASP A 10 8.22 1.34 -10.80
CA ASP A 10 7.27 0.90 -11.83
C ASP A 10 6.85 -0.57 -11.60
N TYR A 11 7.80 -1.45 -11.28
CA TYR A 11 7.49 -2.86 -10.96
C TYR A 11 6.60 -2.98 -9.72
N TYR A 12 6.88 -2.21 -8.67
CA TYR A 12 6.07 -2.24 -7.45
C TYR A 12 4.70 -1.60 -7.63
N ASP A 13 4.60 -0.54 -8.42
CA ASP A 13 3.33 0.07 -8.78
C ASP A 13 2.44 -0.99 -9.44
N GLU A 14 2.91 -1.66 -10.49
CA GLU A 14 2.14 -2.69 -11.19
C GLU A 14 1.67 -3.82 -10.26
N GLU A 15 2.58 -4.39 -9.47
CA GLU A 15 2.26 -5.53 -8.60
C GLU A 15 1.33 -5.14 -7.44
N VAL A 16 1.58 -4.00 -6.78
CA VAL A 16 0.77 -3.56 -5.65
C VAL A 16 -0.61 -3.08 -6.10
N ILE A 17 -0.71 -2.36 -7.22
CA ILE A 17 -2.00 -1.96 -7.80
C ILE A 17 -2.83 -3.20 -8.12
N LYS A 18 -2.22 -4.21 -8.75
CA LYS A 18 -2.91 -5.47 -9.04
C LYS A 18 -3.50 -6.09 -7.77
N MET A 19 -2.71 -6.23 -6.71
CA MET A 19 -3.19 -6.77 -5.42
C MET A 19 -4.31 -5.92 -4.80
N ILE A 20 -4.20 -4.59 -4.87
CA ILE A 20 -5.25 -3.68 -4.41
C ILE A 20 -6.56 -3.90 -5.20
N THR A 21 -6.48 -3.94 -6.54
CA THR A 21 -7.65 -4.12 -7.40
C THR A 21 -8.29 -5.50 -7.20
N GLU A 22 -7.50 -6.56 -7.06
CA GLU A 22 -7.98 -7.93 -6.87
C GLU A 22 -8.69 -8.11 -5.53
N LYS A 23 -8.13 -7.54 -4.45
CA LYS A 23 -8.68 -7.71 -3.09
C LYS A 23 -9.87 -6.79 -2.80
N TYR A 24 -9.83 -5.55 -3.28
CA TYR A 24 -10.80 -4.52 -2.91
C TYR A 24 -11.76 -4.11 -4.04
N GLY A 25 -11.53 -4.57 -5.26
CA GLY A 25 -12.38 -4.25 -6.42
C GLY A 25 -12.28 -2.80 -6.89
N PHE A 26 -11.21 -2.09 -6.53
CA PHE A 26 -10.96 -0.74 -7.03
C PHE A 26 -10.60 -0.76 -8.52
N GLU A 27 -10.88 0.35 -9.21
CA GLU A 27 -10.40 0.58 -10.57
C GLU A 27 -8.88 0.89 -10.55
N GLN A 28 -8.14 0.55 -11.60
CA GLN A 28 -6.67 0.64 -11.61
C GLN A 28 -6.15 2.05 -11.31
N MET A 29 -6.70 3.10 -11.93
CA MET A 29 -6.28 4.49 -11.67
C MET A 29 -6.65 4.96 -10.27
N GLN A 30 -7.74 4.43 -9.71
CA GLN A 30 -8.09 4.67 -8.32
C GLN A 30 -7.08 4.00 -7.37
N ALA A 31 -6.77 2.72 -7.60
CA ALA A 31 -5.80 1.96 -6.82
C ALA A 31 -4.40 2.61 -6.86
N LEU A 32 -3.92 2.99 -8.05
CA LEU A 32 -2.68 3.74 -8.23
C LEU A 32 -2.68 5.02 -7.38
N ARG A 33 -3.74 5.83 -7.49
CA ARG A 33 -3.83 7.09 -6.76
C ARG A 33 -3.77 6.87 -5.25
N ILE A 34 -4.46 5.85 -4.72
CA ILE A 34 -4.44 5.54 -3.30
C ILE A 34 -3.04 5.09 -2.88
N PHE A 35 -2.39 4.23 -3.66
CA PHE A 35 -1.05 3.73 -3.36
C PHE A 35 0.00 4.84 -3.38
N LEU A 36 0.07 5.65 -4.43
CA LEU A 36 1.03 6.77 -4.56
C LEU A 36 0.93 7.82 -3.43
N ASN A 37 -0.24 7.96 -2.81
CA ASN A 37 -0.46 8.89 -1.70
C ASN A 37 -0.30 8.25 -0.31
N SER A 38 0.13 7.00 -0.24
CA SER A 38 0.36 6.29 1.02
C SER A 38 1.73 6.60 1.63
N GLU A 39 1.84 6.47 2.95
CA GLU A 39 3.13 6.54 3.63
C GLU A 39 4.01 5.35 3.23
N THR A 40 3.39 4.19 2.99
CA THR A 40 4.08 3.00 2.48
C THR A 40 4.83 3.27 1.17
N TYR A 41 4.19 3.94 0.21
CA TYR A 41 4.85 4.32 -1.05
C TYR A 41 5.97 5.34 -0.85
N LYS A 42 5.81 6.23 0.13
CA LYS A 42 6.82 7.21 0.52
C LYS A 42 8.07 6.53 1.08
N LEU A 43 7.91 5.51 1.91
CA LEU A 43 9.00 4.67 2.41
C LEU A 43 9.65 3.87 1.27
N LEU A 44 8.85 3.29 0.38
CA LEU A 44 9.35 2.57 -0.78
C LEU A 44 10.18 3.46 -1.73
N SER A 45 9.82 4.74 -1.83
CA SER A 45 10.51 5.72 -2.68
C SER A 45 11.85 6.20 -2.11
N ASP A 46 12.13 5.95 -0.82
CA ASP A 46 13.39 6.30 -0.18
C ASP A 46 14.41 5.16 -0.35
N ALA A 47 15.46 5.43 -1.13
CA ALA A 47 16.49 4.43 -1.40
C ALA A 47 17.33 4.05 -0.18
N GLU A 48 17.32 4.85 0.89
CA GLU A 48 18.08 4.52 2.10
C GLU A 48 17.41 3.41 2.94
N LEU A 49 16.13 3.13 2.68
CA LEU A 49 15.36 2.13 3.41
C LEU A 49 15.36 0.75 2.73
N GLU A 50 15.79 0.68 1.47
CA GLU A 50 15.91 -0.56 0.69
C GLU A 50 14.65 -1.45 0.73
N MET A 51 13.47 -0.80 0.76
CA MET A 51 12.19 -1.46 0.97
C MET A 51 11.86 -2.53 -0.10
N TRP A 52 12.46 -2.43 -1.29
CA TRP A 52 12.29 -3.43 -2.35
C TRP A 52 12.87 -4.82 -1.99
N GLU A 53 13.76 -4.93 -1.00
CA GLU A 53 14.29 -6.22 -0.57
C GLU A 53 13.22 -7.13 0.05
N PHE A 54 12.09 -6.57 0.51
CA PHE A 54 10.99 -7.33 1.12
C PHE A 54 10.01 -7.94 0.11
N GLY A 55 10.06 -7.53 -1.15
CA GLY A 55 9.14 -8.00 -2.19
C GLY A 55 7.76 -7.32 -2.19
N PRO A 56 6.98 -7.41 -3.29
CA PRO A 56 5.71 -6.70 -3.43
C PRO A 56 4.65 -7.08 -2.39
N ALA A 57 4.56 -8.36 -2.03
CA ALA A 57 3.57 -8.84 -1.07
C ALA A 57 3.75 -8.19 0.32
N ALA A 58 4.99 -8.02 0.78
CA ALA A 58 5.28 -7.36 2.04
C ALA A 58 4.94 -5.85 2.00
N ILE A 59 5.22 -5.18 0.87
CA ILE A 59 4.83 -3.78 0.68
C ILE A 59 3.31 -3.63 0.67
N PHE A 60 2.60 -4.54 0.03
CA PHE A 60 1.15 -4.57 0.07
C PHE A 60 0.62 -4.76 1.49
N ASP A 61 1.13 -5.74 2.24
CA ASP A 61 0.75 -5.97 3.65
C ASP A 61 1.00 -4.72 4.52
N MET A 62 2.11 -4.00 4.30
CA MET A 62 2.38 -2.73 4.98
C MET A 62 1.34 -1.66 4.65
N TRP A 63 1.00 -1.50 3.36
CA TRP A 63 -0.03 -0.56 2.92
C TRP A 63 -1.41 -0.91 3.49
N GLU A 64 -1.75 -2.20 3.59
CA GLU A 64 -3.01 -2.63 4.20
C GLU A 64 -3.10 -2.26 5.68
N ASN A 65 -2.00 -2.44 6.43
CA ASN A 65 -1.94 -2.04 7.83
C ASN A 65 -2.05 -0.52 7.99
N GLU A 66 -1.46 0.25 7.08
CA GLU A 66 -1.63 1.72 7.04
C GLU A 66 -3.10 2.11 6.85
N LYS A 67 -3.80 1.48 5.90
CA LYS A 67 -5.22 1.73 5.64
C LYS A 67 -6.09 1.39 6.86
N ASP A 68 -5.92 0.20 7.43
CA ASP A 68 -6.72 -0.27 8.57
C ASP A 68 -6.51 0.59 9.83
N TYR A 69 -5.33 1.18 10.02
CA TYR A 69 -5.09 2.14 11.10
C TYR A 69 -5.77 3.50 10.85
N ARG A 70 -5.84 3.94 9.58
CA ARG A 70 -6.50 5.19 9.19
C ARG A 70 -8.03 5.09 9.17
N GLU A 71 -8.58 3.91 8.94
CA GLU A 71 -10.01 3.62 9.04
C GLU A 71 -10.29 2.75 10.27
N PRO A 72 -10.45 3.34 11.48
CA PRO A 72 -10.82 2.56 12.65
C PRO A 72 -12.14 1.85 12.36
N LYS A 73 -12.07 0.52 12.20
CA LYS A 73 -13.25 -0.34 12.11
C LYS A 73 -14.08 -0.04 13.36
N LYS A 74 -15.27 0.56 13.17
CA LYS A 74 -16.23 0.68 14.26
C LYS A 74 -16.54 -0.73 14.73
N PHE A 75 -15.99 -1.11 15.88
CA PHE A 75 -16.49 -2.25 16.63
C PHE A 75 -17.92 -1.89 17.04
N SER A 76 -18.91 -2.33 16.28
CA SER A 76 -20.29 -2.39 16.75
C SER A 76 -20.34 -3.49 17.79
N ILE A 77 -19.99 -3.12 19.03
CA ILE A 77 -20.33 -3.91 20.20
C ILE A 77 -21.86 -3.89 20.22
N PHE A 78 -22.47 -5.00 19.84
CA PHE A 78 -23.90 -5.17 19.96
C PHE A 78 -24.26 -4.94 21.43
N GLU A 79 -25.10 -3.93 21.67
CA GLU A 79 -25.92 -3.86 22.86
C GLU A 79 -26.81 -5.10 22.86
N GLU A 80 -26.40 -6.15 23.56
CA GLU A 80 -27.34 -7.14 24.07
C GLU A 80 -27.92 -6.56 25.36
N GLY A 81 -29.24 -6.33 25.34
CA GLY A 81 -30.01 -5.71 26.41
C GLY A 81 -30.31 -6.61 27.60
#